data_AF-A0A2H0UA36-F1
#
_entry.id   AF-A0A2H0UA36-F1
#
_cell.length_a   1.000
_cell.length_b   1.000
_cell.length_c   1.000
_cell.angle_alpha   90.00
_cell.angle_beta   90.00
_cell.angle_gamma   90.00
#
_symmetry.space_group_name_H-M   'P 1'
#
loop_
_entity.id
_entity.type
_entity.pdbx_description
1 polymer ?
#
loop_
_entity_poly.entity_id
_entity_poly.type
_entity_poly.pdbx_seq_one_letter_code
_entity_poly.pdbx_strand_id
1 'polypeptide(L)'
;MPKSPEGGGLNSPPQKTESDASAEWNRWKTVIREKPQDTPHALREGVRLGVPDSEIKRIAQEEFEKHLGSGWISLAYKILKEAGLGTPAERLTLGERVYQEHMDNANPMGAAGIARELWGEDSPQYVATQVAERRYEEAPEADQEITEPLMSLARDATFDDLFAAWHEMIAEEGQHIDIEEDMKDAFGAPLTAQVMSFLDGKDRSLGGRRVLDFFAEHGVDEDQLGAVVGIEFRKPKRARPRKKQG
;
A
#
# COMPACT_ATOMS: atom_id res chain seq x y z
N MET A 1 61.09 -16.04 -31.93
CA MET A 1 60.01 -15.31 -31.22
C MET A 1 59.89 -13.93 -31.86
N PRO A 2 58.67 -13.50 -32.24
CA PRO A 2 57.93 -12.65 -31.32
C PRO A 2 56.43 -13.01 -31.14
N LYS A 3 56.05 -13.03 -29.86
CA LYS A 3 54.79 -12.69 -29.15
C LYS A 3 53.44 -12.81 -29.88
N SER A 4 52.64 -13.77 -29.41
CA SER A 4 51.17 -13.76 -29.47
C SER A 4 50.62 -12.61 -28.62
N PRO A 5 49.58 -11.88 -29.07
CA PRO A 5 48.87 -10.95 -28.21
C PRO A 5 47.90 -11.71 -27.30
N GLU A 6 47.97 -11.33 -26.04
CA GLU A 6 47.20 -11.81 -24.91
C GLU A 6 45.72 -11.41 -25.01
N GLY A 7 44.86 -12.32 -24.56
CA GLY A 7 43.76 -12.04 -23.63
C GLY A 7 42.89 -10.82 -23.89
N GLY A 8 41.91 -10.96 -24.79
CA GLY A 8 40.67 -10.20 -24.71
C GLY A 8 39.83 -10.73 -23.55
N GLY A 9 40.09 -10.22 -22.35
CA GLY A 9 39.27 -10.47 -21.17
C GLY A 9 37.84 -9.99 -21.43
N LEU A 10 36.92 -10.94 -21.56
CA LEU A 10 35.50 -10.69 -21.49
C LEU A 10 35.20 -9.99 -20.16
N ASN A 11 34.71 -8.75 -20.22
CA ASN A 11 34.05 -8.09 -19.11
C ASN A 11 32.78 -8.87 -18.77
N SER A 12 32.91 -9.95 -18.01
CA SER A 12 31.78 -10.57 -17.34
C SER A 12 31.30 -9.58 -16.25
N PRO A 13 29.98 -9.34 -16.13
CA PRO A 13 29.44 -8.61 -14.99
C PRO A 13 29.92 -9.26 -13.69
N PRO A 14 30.15 -8.50 -12.61
CA PRO A 14 30.57 -9.07 -11.34
C PRO A 14 29.57 -10.14 -10.91
N GLN A 15 30.03 -11.39 -10.85
CA GLN A 15 29.23 -12.49 -10.30
C GLN A 15 29.04 -12.20 -8.81
N LYS A 16 27.78 -11.98 -8.40
CA LYS A 16 27.42 -11.89 -6.97
C LYS A 16 27.88 -13.17 -6.29
N THR A 17 28.61 -13.03 -5.18
CA THR A 17 29.02 -14.19 -4.39
C THR A 17 27.79 -14.79 -3.69
N GLU A 18 27.78 -16.09 -3.39
CA GLU A 18 26.69 -16.74 -2.63
C GLU A 18 26.42 -16.04 -1.27
N SER A 19 27.45 -15.42 -0.69
CA SER A 19 27.36 -14.61 0.53
C SER A 19 26.47 -13.36 0.34
N ASP A 20 26.57 -12.69 -0.81
CA ASP A 20 25.78 -11.48 -1.11
C ASP A 20 24.32 -11.83 -1.44
N ALA A 21 24.10 -12.94 -2.16
CA ALA A 21 22.78 -13.46 -2.45
C ALA A 21 22.02 -13.81 -1.15
N SER A 22 22.70 -14.44 -0.19
CA SER A 22 22.11 -14.78 1.12
C SER A 22 21.68 -13.55 1.92
N ALA A 23 22.46 -12.46 1.89
CA ALA A 23 22.12 -11.21 2.58
C ALA A 23 20.91 -10.50 1.94
N GLU A 24 20.84 -10.45 0.60
CA GLU A 24 19.70 -9.89 -0.12
C GLU A 24 18.43 -10.70 0.11
N TRP A 25 18.51 -12.04 0.12
CA TRP A 25 17.36 -12.91 0.39
C TRP A 25 16.86 -12.77 1.83
N ASN A 26 17.76 -12.58 2.79
CA ASN A 26 17.36 -12.31 4.17
C ASN A 26 16.68 -10.95 4.33
N ARG A 27 17.16 -9.91 3.64
CA ARG A 27 16.47 -8.60 3.60
C ARG A 27 15.10 -8.70 2.95
N TRP A 28 15.00 -9.46 1.85
CA TRP A 28 13.74 -9.72 1.18
C TRP A 28 12.71 -10.42 2.09
N LYS A 29 13.11 -11.47 2.82
CA LYS A 29 12.24 -12.11 3.83
C LYS A 29 11.81 -11.16 4.95
N THR A 30 12.69 -10.26 5.37
CA THR A 30 12.36 -9.24 6.37
C THR A 30 11.26 -8.30 5.86
N VAL A 31 11.30 -7.88 4.60
CA VAL A 31 10.25 -7.03 4.00
C VAL A 31 8.89 -7.71 4.07
N ILE A 32 8.81 -9.00 3.71
CA ILE A 32 7.55 -9.77 3.77
C ILE A 32 7.01 -9.81 5.20
N ARG A 33 7.89 -10.02 6.19
CA ARG A 33 7.50 -10.10 7.60
C ARG A 33 7.06 -8.74 8.17
N GLU A 34 7.76 -7.67 7.83
CA GLU A 34 7.52 -6.32 8.37
C GLU A 34 6.38 -5.59 7.66
N LYS A 35 6.12 -5.93 6.40
CA LYS A 35 5.06 -5.35 5.59
C LYS A 35 4.24 -6.45 4.88
N PRO A 36 3.40 -7.19 5.62
CA PRO A 36 2.60 -8.27 5.03
C PRO A 36 1.70 -7.83 3.87
N GLN A 37 1.22 -6.58 3.87
CA GLN A 37 0.45 -5.99 2.78
C GLN A 37 1.24 -5.86 1.46
N ASP A 38 2.57 -5.75 1.55
CA ASP A 38 3.47 -5.63 0.41
C ASP A 38 3.90 -7.01 -0.13
N THR A 39 3.42 -8.11 0.47
CA THR A 39 3.81 -9.47 0.08
C THR A 39 3.70 -9.73 -1.43
N PRO A 40 2.62 -9.34 -2.15
CA PRO A 40 2.57 -9.52 -3.61
C PRO A 40 3.71 -8.81 -4.37
N HIS A 41 4.08 -7.61 -3.92
CA HIS A 41 5.21 -6.87 -4.50
C HIS A 41 6.54 -7.54 -4.15
N ALA A 42 6.72 -7.91 -2.88
CA ALA A 42 7.92 -8.61 -2.43
C ALA A 42 8.10 -9.94 -3.19
N LEU A 43 7.06 -10.71 -3.45
CA LEU A 43 7.16 -11.96 -4.22
C LEU A 43 7.69 -11.71 -5.64
N ARG A 44 7.19 -10.69 -6.35
CA ARG A 44 7.73 -10.26 -7.65
C ARG A 44 9.20 -9.84 -7.56
N GLU A 45 9.54 -9.11 -6.51
CA GLU A 45 10.92 -8.69 -6.27
C GLU A 45 11.85 -9.86 -5.96
N GLY A 46 11.35 -10.90 -5.27
CA GLY A 46 12.08 -12.14 -5.02
C GLY A 46 12.48 -12.84 -6.32
N VAL A 47 11.60 -12.87 -7.32
CA VAL A 47 11.91 -13.38 -8.67
C VAL A 47 13.04 -12.58 -9.29
N ARG A 48 12.97 -11.24 -9.21
CA ARG A 48 13.99 -10.33 -9.75
C ARG A 48 15.36 -10.48 -9.07
N LEU A 49 15.36 -10.78 -7.78
CA LEU A 49 16.57 -11.03 -6.97
C LEU A 49 17.14 -12.44 -7.18
N GLY A 50 16.50 -13.28 -8.00
CA GLY A 50 16.94 -14.65 -8.27
C GLY A 50 16.72 -15.59 -7.09
N VAL A 51 15.74 -15.31 -6.22
CA VAL A 51 15.32 -16.25 -5.17
C VAL A 51 14.78 -17.52 -5.84
N PRO A 52 15.11 -18.73 -5.34
CA PRO A 52 14.61 -19.97 -5.92
C PRO A 52 13.08 -20.01 -5.93
N ASP A 53 12.49 -20.44 -7.04
CA ASP A 53 11.03 -20.54 -7.23
C ASP A 53 10.36 -21.37 -6.12
N SER A 54 11.01 -22.43 -5.64
CA SER A 54 10.51 -23.23 -4.52
C SER A 54 10.39 -22.44 -3.21
N GLU A 55 11.29 -21.48 -2.97
CA GLU A 55 11.27 -20.65 -1.77
C GLU A 55 10.24 -19.53 -1.89
N ILE A 56 10.09 -18.94 -3.09
CA ILE A 56 9.02 -17.97 -3.39
C ILE A 56 7.65 -18.63 -3.17
N LYS A 57 7.45 -19.84 -3.72
CA LYS A 57 6.19 -20.58 -3.57
C LYS A 57 5.91 -20.99 -2.14
N ARG A 58 6.93 -21.40 -1.38
CA ARG A 58 6.79 -21.74 0.05
C ARG A 58 6.29 -20.53 0.85
N ILE A 59 6.95 -19.37 0.71
CA ILE A 59 6.57 -18.16 1.44
C ILE A 59 5.21 -17.64 0.98
N ALA A 60 4.95 -17.65 -0.33
CA ALA A 60 3.65 -17.27 -0.86
C ALA A 60 2.53 -18.17 -0.33
N GLN A 61 2.75 -19.48 -0.16
CA GLN A 61 1.76 -20.39 0.40
C GLN A 61 1.49 -20.06 1.88
N GLU A 62 2.53 -19.81 2.67
CA GLU A 62 2.42 -19.43 4.08
C GLU A 62 1.63 -18.13 4.26
N GLU A 63 1.95 -17.09 3.50
CA GLU A 63 1.24 -15.81 3.58
C GLU A 63 -0.17 -15.89 2.97
N PHE A 64 -0.37 -16.69 1.91
CA PHE A 64 -1.70 -16.96 1.36
C PHE A 64 -2.64 -17.56 2.42
N GLU A 65 -2.21 -18.65 3.09
CA GLU A 65 -3.03 -19.33 4.09
C GLU A 65 -3.33 -18.43 5.29
N LYS A 66 -2.32 -17.68 5.73
CA LYS A 66 -2.46 -16.69 6.81
C LYS A 66 -3.47 -15.61 6.46
N HIS A 67 -3.33 -14.96 5.30
CA HIS A 67 -4.23 -13.88 4.90
C HIS A 67 -5.65 -14.39 4.61
N LEU A 68 -5.78 -15.57 4.00
CA LEU A 68 -7.09 -16.19 3.78
C LEU A 68 -7.79 -16.51 5.12
N GLY A 69 -7.05 -17.05 6.09
CA GLY A 69 -7.57 -17.34 7.43
C GLY A 69 -7.96 -16.10 8.23
N SER A 70 -7.28 -14.97 7.99
CA SER A 70 -7.59 -13.67 8.60
C SER A 70 -8.67 -12.87 7.87
N GLY A 71 -9.26 -13.39 6.79
CA GLY A 71 -10.31 -12.70 6.04
C GLY A 71 -9.80 -11.65 5.05
N TRP A 72 -8.49 -11.58 4.79
CA TRP A 72 -7.88 -10.66 3.80
C TRP A 72 -7.93 -11.28 2.41
N ILE A 73 -9.13 -11.50 1.88
CA ILE A 73 -9.40 -12.32 0.70
C ILE A 73 -8.77 -11.70 -0.56
N SER A 74 -8.91 -10.37 -0.71
CA SER A 74 -8.27 -9.58 -1.76
C SER A 74 -6.73 -9.71 -1.79
N LEU A 75 -6.09 -9.68 -0.62
CA LEU A 75 -4.63 -9.83 -0.51
C LEU A 75 -4.19 -11.28 -0.77
N ALA A 76 -4.93 -12.25 -0.24
CA ALA A 76 -4.69 -13.66 -0.51
C ALA A 76 -4.78 -13.98 -2.02
N TYR A 77 -5.76 -13.39 -2.73
CA TYR A 77 -5.88 -13.52 -4.18
C TYR A 77 -4.67 -12.96 -4.93
N LYS A 78 -4.20 -11.76 -4.55
CA LYS A 78 -2.99 -11.13 -5.15
C LYS A 78 -1.74 -12.00 -4.92
N ILE A 79 -1.55 -12.55 -3.72
CA ILE A 79 -0.43 -13.46 -3.41
C ILE A 79 -0.48 -14.70 -4.29
N LEU A 80 -1.65 -15.34 -4.36
CA LEU A 80 -1.85 -16.56 -5.13
C LEU A 80 -1.59 -16.33 -6.63
N LYS A 81 -1.99 -15.17 -7.15
CA LYS A 81 -1.71 -14.74 -8.52
C LYS A 81 -0.20 -14.52 -8.77
N GLU A 82 0.45 -13.70 -7.97
CA GLU A 82 1.85 -13.30 -8.21
C GLU A 82 2.84 -14.46 -8.06
N ALA A 83 2.57 -15.40 -7.16
CA ALA A 83 3.39 -16.59 -6.99
C ALA A 83 3.00 -17.75 -7.92
N GLY A 84 1.95 -17.60 -8.74
CA GLY A 84 1.44 -18.67 -9.60
C GLY A 84 0.99 -19.90 -8.82
N LEU A 85 0.46 -19.70 -7.61
CA LEU A 85 -0.03 -20.77 -6.74
C LEU A 85 -1.44 -21.22 -7.14
N GLY A 86 -1.79 -22.44 -6.74
CA GLY A 86 -3.10 -23.02 -6.97
C GLY A 86 -3.37 -23.41 -8.43
N THR A 87 -4.49 -24.08 -8.61
CA THR A 87 -5.07 -24.45 -9.90
C THR A 87 -5.81 -23.25 -10.51
N PRO A 88 -6.06 -23.25 -11.83
CA PRO A 88 -6.91 -22.25 -12.46
C PRO A 88 -8.31 -22.15 -11.81
N ALA A 89 -8.86 -23.26 -11.34
CA ALA A 89 -10.16 -23.29 -10.68
C ALA A 89 -10.14 -22.61 -9.30
N GLU A 90 -9.08 -22.81 -8.50
CA GLU A 90 -8.91 -22.15 -7.21
C GLU A 90 -8.71 -20.64 -7.37
N ARG A 91 -7.95 -20.23 -8.39
CA ARG A 91 -7.81 -18.81 -8.78
C ARG A 91 -9.16 -18.20 -9.12
N LEU A 92 -9.92 -18.84 -9.99
CA LEU A 92 -11.23 -18.33 -10.41
C LEU A 92 -12.18 -18.21 -9.21
N THR A 93 -12.29 -19.25 -8.39
CA THR A 93 -13.17 -19.28 -7.21
C THR A 93 -12.84 -18.16 -6.22
N LEU A 94 -11.54 -17.94 -5.96
CA LEU A 94 -11.13 -16.88 -5.03
C LEU A 94 -11.32 -15.49 -5.64
N GLY A 95 -11.01 -15.33 -6.93
CA GLY A 95 -11.23 -14.10 -7.67
C GLY A 95 -12.72 -13.70 -7.72
N GLU A 96 -13.62 -14.67 -7.89
CA GLU A 96 -15.08 -14.47 -7.79
C GLU A 96 -15.49 -13.90 -6.43
N ARG A 97 -14.91 -14.40 -5.35
CA ARG A 97 -15.17 -13.89 -3.99
C ARG A 97 -14.67 -12.45 -3.82
N VAL A 98 -13.50 -12.13 -4.38
CA VAL A 98 -12.93 -10.77 -4.34
C VAL A 98 -13.76 -9.81 -5.18
N TYR A 99 -14.23 -10.23 -6.35
CA TYR A 99 -15.17 -9.45 -7.15
C TYR A 99 -16.44 -9.12 -6.36
N GLN A 100 -17.03 -10.12 -5.70
CA GLN A 100 -18.24 -9.91 -4.90
C GLN A 100 -17.99 -8.98 -3.70
N GLU A 101 -16.86 -9.15 -3.01
CA GLU A 101 -16.42 -8.26 -1.92
C GLU A 101 -16.36 -6.80 -2.37
N HIS A 102 -15.76 -6.53 -3.53
CA HIS A 102 -15.72 -5.18 -4.09
C HIS A 102 -17.10 -4.63 -4.46
N MET A 103 -17.97 -5.45 -5.06
CA MET A 103 -19.33 -5.04 -5.41
C MET A 103 -20.17 -4.75 -4.16
N ASP A 104 -20.04 -5.56 -3.11
CA ASP A 104 -20.76 -5.40 -1.84
C ASP A 104 -20.30 -4.15 -1.08
N ASN A 105 -19.01 -3.79 -1.18
CA ASN A 105 -18.42 -2.61 -0.56
C ASN A 105 -18.57 -1.32 -1.41
N ALA A 106 -19.42 -1.33 -2.43
CA ALA A 106 -19.60 -0.21 -3.35
C ALA A 106 -18.27 0.30 -3.97
N ASN A 107 -17.32 -0.60 -4.24
CA ASN A 107 -16.05 -0.32 -4.93
C ASN A 107 -16.09 -0.90 -6.36
N PRO A 108 -16.80 -0.25 -7.30
CA PRO A 108 -16.95 -0.76 -8.66
C PRO A 108 -15.64 -0.77 -9.44
N MET A 109 -14.69 0.12 -9.14
CA MET A 109 -13.38 0.15 -9.79
C MET A 109 -12.53 -1.08 -9.45
N GLY A 110 -12.50 -1.46 -8.17
CA GLY A 110 -11.85 -2.69 -7.71
C GLY A 110 -12.49 -3.93 -8.34
N ALA A 111 -13.82 -3.97 -8.38
CA ALA A 111 -14.57 -5.05 -9.04
C ALA A 111 -14.26 -5.13 -10.54
N ALA A 112 -14.14 -3.99 -11.23
CA ALA A 112 -13.86 -3.93 -12.66
C ALA A 112 -12.49 -4.55 -12.99
N GLY A 113 -11.48 -4.28 -12.16
CA GLY A 113 -10.15 -4.88 -12.29
C GLY A 113 -10.18 -6.40 -12.24
N ILE A 114 -10.93 -6.97 -11.29
CA ILE A 114 -11.10 -8.42 -11.15
C ILE A 114 -11.93 -8.99 -12.30
N ALA A 115 -13.01 -8.31 -12.69
CA ALA A 115 -13.89 -8.80 -13.74
C ALA A 115 -13.20 -8.86 -15.10
N ARG A 116 -12.39 -7.84 -15.42
CA ARG A 116 -11.55 -7.81 -16.62
C ARG A 116 -10.57 -8.98 -16.64
N GLU A 117 -9.96 -9.27 -15.50
CA GLU A 117 -8.98 -10.35 -15.37
C GLU A 117 -9.59 -11.74 -15.56
N LEU A 118 -10.75 -11.99 -14.95
CA LEU A 118 -11.37 -13.33 -14.92
C LEU A 118 -12.25 -13.63 -16.14
N TRP A 119 -12.99 -12.63 -16.62
CA TRP A 119 -14.02 -12.82 -17.65
C TRP A 119 -13.85 -11.92 -18.88
N GLY A 120 -12.97 -10.91 -18.82
CA GLY A 120 -12.75 -9.96 -19.90
C GLY A 120 -13.76 -8.80 -19.90
N GLU A 121 -13.47 -7.79 -20.72
CA GLU A 121 -14.24 -6.53 -20.77
C GLU A 121 -15.65 -6.69 -21.36
N ASP A 122 -15.86 -7.69 -22.21
CA ASP A 122 -17.17 -7.98 -22.83
C ASP A 122 -18.10 -8.78 -21.89
N SER A 123 -17.64 -9.12 -20.68
CA SER A 123 -18.40 -9.96 -19.76
C SER A 123 -19.54 -9.20 -19.09
N PRO A 124 -20.66 -9.89 -18.76
CA PRO A 124 -21.73 -9.29 -17.97
C PRO A 124 -21.26 -8.74 -16.62
N GLN A 125 -20.25 -9.38 -16.02
CA GLN A 125 -19.63 -8.96 -14.76
C GLN A 125 -18.92 -7.61 -14.93
N TYR A 126 -18.09 -7.44 -15.95
CA TYR A 126 -17.43 -6.16 -16.22
C TYR A 126 -18.43 -5.06 -16.60
N VAL A 127 -19.47 -5.39 -17.36
CA VAL A 127 -20.54 -4.41 -17.65
C VAL A 127 -21.29 -4.00 -16.38
N ALA A 128 -21.51 -4.93 -15.45
CA ALA A 128 -22.16 -4.63 -14.18
C ALA A 128 -21.36 -3.63 -13.32
N THR A 129 -20.03 -3.68 -13.35
CA THR A 129 -19.19 -2.71 -12.63
C THR A 129 -19.32 -1.31 -13.23
N GLN A 130 -19.36 -1.18 -14.57
CA GLN A 130 -19.57 0.11 -15.22
C GLN A 130 -20.95 0.72 -14.89
N VAL A 131 -21.98 -0.11 -14.76
CA VAL A 131 -23.32 0.35 -14.35
C VAL A 131 -23.33 0.77 -12.88
N ALA A 132 -22.61 0.04 -12.01
CA ALA A 132 -22.47 0.38 -10.60
C ALA A 132 -21.68 1.68 -10.40
N GLU A 133 -20.59 1.88 -11.14
CA GLU A 133 -19.78 3.11 -11.17
C GLU A 133 -20.64 4.34 -11.49
N ARG A 134 -21.40 4.31 -12.59
CA ARG A 134 -22.30 5.42 -12.94
C ARG A 134 -23.34 5.71 -11.86
N ARG A 135 -23.88 4.67 -11.23
CA ARG A 135 -24.86 4.84 -10.14
C ARG A 135 -24.23 5.43 -8.89
N TYR A 136 -22.96 5.15 -8.64
CA TYR A 136 -22.19 5.74 -7.56
C TYR A 136 -21.89 7.22 -7.84
N GLU A 137 -21.47 7.55 -9.07
CA GLU A 137 -21.26 8.95 -9.52
C GLU A 137 -22.54 9.78 -9.58
N GLU A 138 -23.68 9.17 -9.94
CA GLU A 138 -24.99 9.80 -10.02
C GLU A 138 -25.76 9.78 -8.69
N ALA A 139 -25.22 9.12 -7.65
CA ALA A 139 -25.82 9.18 -6.33
C ALA A 139 -25.81 10.65 -5.88
N PRO A 140 -26.94 11.21 -5.39
CA PRO A 140 -26.91 12.54 -4.79
C PRO A 140 -25.82 12.51 -3.72
N GLU A 141 -24.90 13.49 -3.73
CA GLU A 141 -23.91 13.67 -2.67
C GLU A 141 -24.65 13.53 -1.35
N ALA A 142 -24.49 12.38 -0.71
CA ALA A 142 -25.03 12.18 0.62
C ALA A 142 -24.37 13.30 1.43
N ASP A 143 -25.19 14.16 2.04
CA ASP A 143 -24.74 15.25 2.93
C ASP A 143 -23.46 14.80 3.60
N GLN A 144 -22.31 15.36 3.21
CA GLN A 144 -20.99 14.89 3.61
C GLN A 144 -21.06 14.57 5.11
N GLU A 145 -21.12 13.28 5.43
CA GLU A 145 -21.19 12.84 6.82
C GLU A 145 -19.88 13.36 7.39
N ILE A 146 -19.97 14.40 8.24
CA ILE A 146 -18.82 14.95 8.94
C ILE A 146 -18.21 13.78 9.69
N THR A 147 -17.18 13.19 9.11
CA THR A 147 -16.52 12.03 9.68
C THR A 147 -15.78 12.59 10.88
N GLU A 148 -16.20 12.22 12.09
CA GLU A 148 -15.47 12.61 13.28
C GLU A 148 -14.02 12.15 13.10
N PRO A 149 -13.02 13.01 13.36
CA PRO A 149 -11.62 12.65 13.16
C PRO A 149 -11.29 11.42 14.01
N LEU A 150 -10.82 10.37 13.34
CA LEU A 150 -10.54 9.05 13.91
C LEU A 150 -9.41 9.12 14.95
N MET A 151 -8.55 10.13 14.87
CA MET A 151 -7.47 10.35 15.82
C MET A 151 -7.05 11.81 15.99
N SER A 152 -6.14 12.07 16.93
CA SER A 152 -5.61 13.42 17.15
C SER A 152 -4.08 13.46 17.25
N LEU A 153 -3.47 14.39 16.51
CA LEU A 153 -2.03 14.67 16.56
C LEU A 153 -1.75 16.05 17.17
N ALA A 154 -0.51 16.30 17.59
CA ALA A 154 -0.09 17.64 18.01
C ALA A 154 0.05 18.56 16.79
N ARG A 155 -0.23 19.86 16.93
CA ARG A 155 -0.06 20.85 15.82
C ARG A 155 1.37 20.95 15.29
N ASP A 156 2.37 20.56 16.08
CA ASP A 156 3.77 20.50 15.68
C ASP A 156 4.21 19.11 15.19
N ALA A 157 3.26 18.21 14.95
CA ALA A 157 3.50 16.87 14.41
C ALA A 157 4.25 16.94 13.09
N THR A 158 5.21 16.04 12.97
CA THR A 158 5.97 15.78 11.75
C THR A 158 5.29 14.75 10.88
N PHE A 159 5.75 14.61 9.65
CA PHE A 159 5.29 13.53 8.79
C PHE A 159 5.55 12.15 9.43
N ASP A 160 6.68 11.94 10.10
CA ASP A 160 6.92 10.68 10.83
C ASP A 160 5.81 10.38 11.86
N ASP A 161 5.32 11.41 12.57
CA ASP A 161 4.21 11.28 13.53
C ASP A 161 2.88 10.96 12.81
N LEU A 162 2.60 11.62 11.68
CA LEU A 162 1.42 11.37 10.85
C LEU A 162 1.36 9.94 10.32
N PHE A 163 2.48 9.43 9.83
CA PHE A 163 2.55 8.08 9.29
C PHE A 163 2.48 7.01 10.38
N ALA A 164 3.11 7.23 11.53
CA ALA A 164 2.95 6.33 12.68
C ALA A 164 1.47 6.24 13.08
N ALA A 165 0.78 7.38 13.09
CA ALA A 165 -0.64 7.49 13.35
C ALA A 165 -1.50 6.70 12.35
N TRP A 166 -1.27 6.88 11.05
CA TRP A 166 -1.98 6.11 10.02
C TRP A 166 -1.68 4.61 10.06
N HIS A 167 -0.45 4.22 10.36
CA HIS A 167 -0.11 2.81 10.55
C HIS A 167 -0.85 2.17 11.72
N GLU A 168 -1.04 2.90 12.82
CA GLU A 168 -1.82 2.45 13.98
C GLU A 168 -3.31 2.28 13.62
N MET A 169 -3.89 3.24 12.90
CA MET A 169 -5.28 3.15 12.43
C MET A 169 -5.53 1.94 11.50
N ILE A 170 -4.65 1.72 10.52
CA ILE A 170 -4.76 0.60 9.58
C ILE A 170 -4.64 -0.75 10.32
N ALA A 171 -3.84 -0.80 11.39
CA ALA A 171 -3.65 -2.00 12.19
C ALA A 171 -4.83 -2.31 13.12
N GLU A 172 -5.53 -1.30 13.65
CA GLU A 172 -6.62 -1.48 14.61
C GLU A 172 -8.01 -1.69 13.97
N GLU A 173 -8.33 -1.00 12.88
CA GLU A 173 -9.69 -1.03 12.32
C GLU A 173 -9.83 -1.86 11.04
N GLY A 174 -8.71 -2.32 10.45
CA GLY A 174 -8.74 -3.00 9.14
C GLY A 174 -9.34 -2.14 8.03
N GLN A 175 -9.51 -0.83 8.28
CA GLN A 175 -10.00 0.14 7.31
C GLN A 175 -8.90 0.38 6.29
N HIS A 176 -9.18 0.01 5.05
CA HIS A 176 -8.55 0.60 3.90
C HIS A 176 -9.06 2.03 3.78
N ILE A 177 -8.32 3.00 4.33
CA ILE A 177 -8.53 4.39 3.95
C ILE A 177 -7.80 4.56 2.63
N ASP A 178 -8.55 4.83 1.55
CA ASP A 178 -7.98 5.18 0.25
C ASP A 178 -7.52 6.65 0.27
N ILE A 179 -6.57 6.94 1.17
CA ILE A 179 -6.01 8.27 1.39
C ILE A 179 -5.41 8.80 0.09
N GLU A 180 -4.95 7.93 -0.81
CA GLU A 180 -4.41 8.35 -2.10
C GLU A 180 -5.48 9.02 -2.96
N GLU A 181 -6.66 8.42 -3.08
CA GLU A 181 -7.78 8.96 -3.85
C GLU A 181 -8.32 10.24 -3.21
N ASP A 182 -8.58 10.23 -1.90
CA ASP A 182 -9.08 11.39 -1.16
C ASP A 182 -8.10 12.58 -1.23
N MET A 183 -6.79 12.33 -1.08
CA MET A 183 -5.78 13.36 -1.21
C MET A 183 -5.66 13.86 -2.65
N LYS A 184 -5.81 12.99 -3.65
CA LYS A 184 -5.71 13.38 -5.06
C LYS A 184 -6.87 14.28 -5.46
N ASP A 185 -8.06 14.01 -4.95
CA ASP A 185 -9.25 14.84 -5.20
C ASP A 185 -9.18 16.17 -4.44
N ALA A 186 -8.68 16.16 -3.19
CA ALA A 186 -8.60 17.37 -2.38
C ALA A 186 -7.40 18.28 -2.71
N PHE A 187 -6.25 17.70 -3.04
CA PHE A 187 -4.96 18.42 -3.13
C PHE A 187 -4.28 18.32 -4.50
N GLY A 188 -4.77 17.44 -5.37
CA GLY A 188 -4.22 17.22 -6.70
C GLY A 188 -3.05 16.23 -6.74
N ALA A 189 -2.92 15.55 -7.89
CA ALA A 189 -1.95 14.48 -8.12
C ALA A 189 -0.47 14.82 -7.78
N PRO A 190 0.05 16.04 -8.04
CA PRO A 190 1.44 16.35 -7.70
C PRO A 190 1.73 16.34 -6.20
N LEU A 191 0.81 16.86 -5.38
CA LEU A 191 1.00 16.94 -3.94
C LEU A 191 0.79 15.57 -3.29
N THR A 192 -0.23 14.84 -3.74
CA THR A 192 -0.48 13.46 -3.31
C THR A 192 0.70 12.56 -3.59
N ALA A 193 1.25 12.58 -4.81
CA ALA A 193 2.40 11.74 -5.17
C ALA A 193 3.63 12.02 -4.29
N GLN A 194 3.82 13.27 -3.85
CA GLN A 194 4.93 13.64 -2.97
C GLN A 194 4.75 13.08 -1.55
N VAL A 195 3.54 13.14 -1.00
CA VAL A 195 3.21 12.58 0.32
C VAL A 195 3.22 11.06 0.30
N MET A 196 2.65 10.44 -0.75
CA MET A 196 2.64 8.99 -0.93
C MET A 196 4.04 8.42 -1.20
N SER A 197 4.91 9.16 -1.90
CA SER A 197 6.32 8.77 -2.06
C SER A 197 7.05 8.68 -0.72
N PHE A 198 6.66 9.48 0.28
CA PHE A 198 7.18 9.34 1.62
C PHE A 198 6.59 8.12 2.34
N LEU A 199 5.27 7.91 2.25
CA LEU A 199 4.58 6.74 2.81
C LEU A 199 5.19 5.42 2.31
N ASP A 200 5.50 5.35 1.01
CA ASP A 200 6.18 4.23 0.37
C ASP A 200 7.66 4.05 0.78
N GLY A 201 8.21 5.01 1.55
CA GLY A 201 9.61 5.04 1.95
C GLY A 201 10.59 5.31 0.80
N LYS A 202 10.09 5.78 -0.36
CA LYS A 202 10.88 6.13 -1.56
C LYS A 202 11.55 7.48 -1.40
N ASP A 203 10.94 8.40 -0.65
CA ASP A 203 11.52 9.69 -0.28
C ASP A 203 11.47 9.87 1.23
N ARG A 204 12.59 10.23 1.87
CA ARG A 204 12.65 10.54 3.31
C ARG A 204 12.78 12.03 3.61
N SER A 205 12.73 12.88 2.59
CA SER A 205 12.92 14.32 2.71
C SER A 205 11.86 15.02 3.57
N LEU A 206 10.68 14.40 3.72
CA LEU A 206 9.56 14.97 4.47
C LEU A 206 9.51 14.59 5.95
N GLY A 207 10.28 13.60 6.42
CA GLY A 207 10.02 12.93 7.71
C GLY A 207 10.08 13.85 8.92
N GLY A 208 11.10 14.71 8.97
CA GLY A 208 11.25 15.73 10.02
C GLY A 208 10.51 17.05 9.74
N ARG A 209 9.75 17.14 8.64
CA ARG A 209 9.01 18.34 8.27
C ARG A 209 7.67 18.33 8.98
N ARG A 210 7.24 19.50 9.47
CA ARG A 210 5.93 19.63 10.11
C ARG A 210 4.83 19.54 9.07
N VAL A 211 3.80 18.75 9.37
CA VAL A 211 2.71 18.46 8.45
C VAL A 211 1.96 19.75 8.10
N LEU A 212 1.51 20.50 9.12
CA LEU A 212 0.75 21.73 8.89
C LEU A 212 1.56 22.79 8.13
N ASP A 213 2.86 22.91 8.40
CA ASP A 213 3.71 23.88 7.71
C ASP A 213 3.85 23.50 6.22
N PHE A 214 4.03 22.20 5.91
CA PHE A 214 4.10 21.71 4.54
C PHE A 214 2.81 21.96 3.75
N PHE A 215 1.66 21.59 4.30
CA PHE A 215 0.38 21.74 3.61
C PHE A 215 -0.02 23.22 3.45
N ALA A 216 0.32 24.07 4.43
CA ALA A 216 0.12 25.51 4.32
C ALA A 216 0.94 26.15 3.18
N GLU A 217 2.17 25.68 2.93
CA GLU A 217 2.97 26.13 1.77
C GLU A 217 2.33 25.78 0.42
N HIS A 218 1.48 24.76 0.41
CA HIS A 218 0.73 24.32 -0.76
C HIS A 218 -0.72 24.85 -0.78
N GLY A 219 -1.06 25.78 0.11
CA GLY A 219 -2.37 26.43 0.14
C GLY A 219 -3.50 25.58 0.73
N VAL A 220 -3.16 24.51 1.45
CA VAL A 220 -4.11 23.64 2.14
C VAL A 220 -4.21 24.07 3.61
N ASP A 221 -5.42 24.30 4.10
CA ASP A 221 -5.64 24.66 5.50
C ASP A 221 -5.79 23.43 6.43
N GLU A 222 -5.70 23.68 7.74
CA GLU A 222 -5.71 22.63 8.78
C GLU A 222 -7.03 21.85 8.83
N ASP A 223 -8.15 22.50 8.53
CA ASP A 223 -9.49 21.89 8.58
C ASP A 223 -9.70 20.99 7.35
N GLN A 224 -9.30 21.45 6.17
CA GLN A 224 -9.30 20.69 4.93
C GLN A 224 -8.37 19.48 5.02
N LEU A 225 -7.18 19.66 5.58
CA LEU A 225 -6.26 18.56 5.82
C LEU A 225 -6.88 17.53 6.77
N GLY A 226 -7.38 17.98 7.92
CA GLY A 226 -7.92 17.09 8.95
C GLY A 226 -9.10 16.24 8.47
N ALA A 227 -9.96 16.80 7.62
CA ALA A 227 -11.07 16.08 6.98
C ALA A 227 -10.59 14.97 6.03
N VAL A 228 -9.57 15.25 5.21
CA VAL A 228 -9.02 14.28 4.24
C VAL A 228 -8.20 13.19 4.92
N VAL A 229 -7.45 13.54 5.96
CA VAL A 229 -6.56 12.56 6.62
C VAL A 229 -7.21 11.83 7.79
N GLY A 230 -8.42 12.23 8.20
CA GLY A 230 -9.11 11.70 9.37
C GLY A 230 -8.45 12.06 10.70
N ILE A 231 -7.71 13.18 10.79
CA ILE A 231 -6.92 13.57 11.97
C ILE A 231 -7.25 14.98 12.44
N GLU A 232 -7.52 15.11 13.75
CA GLU A 232 -7.60 16.41 14.42
C GLU A 232 -6.22 16.89 14.90
N PHE A 233 -5.76 18.05 14.44
CA PHE A 233 -4.53 18.66 14.95
C PHE A 233 -4.80 19.47 16.22
N ARG A 234 -4.49 18.91 17.39
CA ARG A 234 -4.73 19.54 18.69
C ARG A 234 -3.57 20.42 19.14
N LYS A 235 -3.90 21.50 19.84
CA LYS A 235 -2.89 22.29 20.58
C LYS A 235 -2.16 21.37 21.55
N PRO A 236 -0.82 21.44 21.64
CA PRO A 236 -0.08 20.64 22.61
C PRO A 236 -0.65 20.88 24.01
N LYS A 237 -0.96 19.81 24.74
CA LYS A 237 -1.33 19.91 26.15
C LYS A 237 -0.21 20.67 26.84
N ARG A 238 -0.46 21.92 27.24
CA ARG A 238 0.43 22.63 28.16
C ARG A 238 0.67 21.68 29.34
N ALA A 239 1.92 21.26 29.53
CA ALA A 239 2.31 20.54 30.73
C ALA A 239 1.78 21.35 31.91
N ARG A 240 0.86 20.77 32.69
CA ARG A 240 0.37 21.42 33.90
C ARG A 240 1.62 21.78 34.71
N PRO A 241 1.83 23.06 35.09
CA PRO A 241 2.92 23.38 35.99
C PRO A 241 2.74 22.52 37.22
N ARG A 242 3.72 21.66 37.51
CA ARG A 242 3.77 20.92 38.77
C ARG A 242 3.59 21.96 39.87
N LYS A 243 2.46 21.89 40.60
CA LYS A 243 2.31 22.62 41.87
C LYS A 243 3.55 22.26 42.68
N LYS A 244 4.44 23.23 42.89
CA LYS A 244 5.41 23.14 43.97
C LYS A 244 4.58 22.98 45.24
N GLN A 245 4.64 21.80 45.85
CA GLN A 245 4.20 21.64 47.23
C GLN A 245 5.11 22.53 48.06
N GLY A 246 4.54 23.61 48.58
CA GLY A 246 5.06 24.35 49.73
C GLY A 246 4.38 23.84 50.99
#